data_AF-A0AAV4GT40-F1
#
_entry.id   AF-A0AAV4GT40-F1
#
_cell.length_a   1.000
_cell.length_b   1.000
_cell.length_c   1.000
_cell.angle_alpha   90.00
_cell.angle_beta   90.00
_cell.angle_gamma   90.00
#
_symmetry.space_group_name_H-M   'P 1'
#
loop_
_entity.id
_entity.type
_entity.pdbx_description
1 polymer ?
#
loop_
_entity_poly.entity_id
_entity_poly.type
_entity_poly.pdbx_seq_one_letter_code
_entity_poly.pdbx_strand_id
1 'polypeptide(L)'
;MDHAASMSPTAPLFYPDLPSGPVREARNNIQVTPDQNFRLQEVARLKKHIEDDRDYRAHVYKKYQRVVGTADFISTALITISMGLNTAGCGLLTTVVDTPIIIGLECVALGCGALSLASSFISRKLSVKAKKHDEIRVLADCKLNSIAGLVSAALVDGQISDEEFLTVIDEANKYAQMKAEVVARTAATLTAETKLSLIQKGRNEARASIMEKLSKSP
;
A
#
# COMPACT_ATOMS: atom_id res chain seq x y z
N MET A 1 45.70 27.88 56.88
CA MET A 1 45.62 27.54 55.44
C MET A 1 44.80 26.28 55.30
N ASP A 2 43.49 26.47 55.51
CA ASP A 2 42.36 25.97 54.72
C ASP A 2 42.38 24.50 54.25
N HIS A 3 41.78 23.66 55.09
CA HIS A 3 41.10 22.45 54.66
C HIS A 3 39.76 22.82 54.00
N ALA A 4 39.63 22.56 52.69
CA ALA A 4 38.35 22.57 51.99
C ALA A 4 38.07 21.16 51.46
N ALA A 5 37.35 20.35 52.25
CA ALA A 5 36.74 19.11 51.77
C ALA A 5 35.43 19.44 51.06
N SER A 6 35.32 19.08 49.78
CA SER A 6 34.11 19.25 48.99
C SER A 6 33.03 18.28 49.48
N MET A 7 32.00 18.82 50.13
CA MET A 7 30.84 18.05 50.58
C MET A 7 29.82 18.01 49.44
N SER A 8 29.71 16.85 48.78
CA SER A 8 28.66 16.57 47.79
C SER A 8 27.34 16.29 48.54
N PRO A 9 26.20 16.89 48.15
CA PRO A 9 24.92 16.65 48.81
C PRO A 9 24.35 15.29 48.40
N THR A 10 24.46 14.29 49.28
CA THR A 10 23.77 13.01 49.16
C THR A 10 22.27 13.22 49.38
N ALA A 11 21.47 13.10 48.32
CA ALA A 11 20.01 13.11 48.42
C ALA A 11 19.51 11.92 49.28
N PRO A 12 18.47 12.12 50.12
CA PRO A 12 17.92 11.05 50.95
C PRO A 12 17.23 9.97 50.10
N LEU A 13 17.63 8.71 50.31
CA LEU A 13 17.07 7.50 49.71
C LEU A 13 15.62 7.29 50.20
N PHE A 14 14.65 7.70 49.40
CA PHE A 14 13.21 7.56 49.67
C PHE A 14 12.57 6.49 48.75
N TYR A 15 13.21 5.33 48.63
CA TYR A 15 12.57 4.15 48.03
C TYR A 15 12.45 3.05 49.08
N PRO A 16 11.24 2.53 49.35
CA PRO A 16 11.09 1.33 50.16
C PRO A 16 11.71 0.15 49.39
N ASP A 17 12.58 -0.61 50.07
CA ASP A 17 13.16 -1.84 49.53
C ASP A 17 12.05 -2.81 49.12
N LEU A 18 11.89 -3.00 47.81
CA LEU A 18 11.00 -4.03 47.28
C LEU A 18 11.59 -5.41 47.67
N PRO A 19 10.78 -6.33 48.21
CA PRO A 19 11.25 -7.67 48.50
C PRO A 19 11.73 -8.31 47.19
N SER A 20 13.03 -8.60 47.13
CA SER A 20 13.65 -9.34 46.04
C SER A 20 13.08 -10.76 46.02
N GLY A 21 11.98 -10.94 45.29
CA GLY A 21 11.35 -12.24 45.09
C GLY A 21 12.27 -13.21 44.33
N PRO A 22 12.04 -14.53 44.43
CA PRO A 22 12.90 -15.59 43.89
C PRO A 22 12.91 -15.69 42.35
N VAL A 23 12.43 -14.68 41.64
CA VAL A 23 12.22 -14.71 40.18
C VAL A 23 13.54 -14.81 39.40
N ARG A 24 14.65 -14.37 39.99
CA ARG A 24 15.93 -14.25 39.27
C ARG A 24 16.70 -15.57 39.14
N GLU A 25 16.44 -16.57 39.97
CA GLU A 25 17.16 -17.86 39.93
C GLU A 25 16.51 -18.90 39.01
N ALA A 26 15.19 -18.81 38.77
CA ALA A 26 14.49 -19.72 37.85
C ALA A 26 14.86 -19.51 36.36
N ARG A 27 15.40 -18.34 35.99
CA ARG A 27 15.71 -17.99 34.60
C ARG A 27 16.98 -18.66 34.05
N ASN A 28 17.88 -19.13 34.91
CA ASN A 28 19.20 -19.62 34.49
C ASN A 28 19.26 -21.14 34.23
N ASN A 29 18.15 -21.87 34.47
CA ASN A 29 18.08 -23.33 34.32
C ASN A 29 17.19 -23.80 33.16
N ILE A 30 16.93 -22.95 32.16
CA ILE A 30 16.37 -23.41 30.90
C ILE A 30 17.50 -24.12 30.15
N GLN A 31 17.61 -25.44 30.33
CA GLN A 31 18.35 -26.30 29.41
C GLN A 31 17.69 -26.16 28.04
N VAL A 32 18.17 -25.21 27.24
CA VAL A 32 17.74 -25.05 25.85
C VAL A 32 18.27 -26.27 25.10
N THR A 33 17.41 -27.25 24.89
CA THR A 33 17.73 -28.43 24.08
C THR A 33 17.96 -28.00 22.63
N PRO A 34 18.86 -28.68 21.88
CA PRO A 34 19.18 -28.34 20.49
C PRO A 34 17.93 -28.29 19.57
N ASP A 35 16.90 -29.08 19.88
CA ASP A 35 15.62 -29.07 19.17
C ASP A 35 14.86 -27.75 19.36
N GLN A 36 14.89 -27.13 20.54
CA GLN A 36 14.22 -25.84 20.76
C GLN A 36 14.93 -24.68 20.05
N ASN A 37 16.27 -24.73 19.97
CA ASN A 37 17.03 -23.77 19.17
C ASN A 37 16.67 -23.87 17.68
N PHE A 38 16.50 -25.08 17.15
CA PHE A 38 16.07 -25.28 15.76
C PHE A 38 14.68 -24.67 15.51
N ARG A 39 13.71 -24.91 16.40
CA ARG A 39 12.35 -24.37 16.26
C ARG A 39 12.30 -22.85 16.37
N LEU A 40 13.03 -22.28 17.33
CA LEU A 40 13.18 -20.83 17.48
C LEU A 40 13.80 -20.21 16.23
N GLN A 41 14.86 -20.82 15.68
CA GLN A 41 15.53 -20.35 14.49
C GLN A 41 14.61 -20.40 13.26
N GLU A 42 13.81 -21.46 13.11
CA GLU A 42 12.90 -21.60 11.98
C GLU A 42 11.72 -20.62 12.07
N VAL A 43 11.14 -20.44 13.27
CA VAL A 43 10.11 -19.41 13.51
C VAL A 43 10.67 -18.01 13.24
N ALA A 44 11.89 -17.72 13.68
CA ALA A 44 12.56 -16.44 13.42
C ALA A 44 12.81 -16.23 11.92
N ARG A 45 13.20 -17.29 11.19
CA ARG A 45 13.39 -17.26 9.73
C ARG A 45 12.08 -16.98 9.01
N LEU A 46 11.00 -17.65 9.41
CA LEU A 46 9.68 -17.49 8.82
C LEU A 46 9.12 -16.09 9.07
N LYS A 47 9.26 -15.61 10.30
CA LYS A 47 8.93 -14.22 10.69
C LYS A 47 9.68 -13.22 9.82
N LYS A 48 11.01 -13.37 9.72
CA LYS A 48 11.86 -12.48 8.91
C LYS A 48 11.44 -12.48 7.44
N HIS A 49 11.09 -13.64 6.88
CA HIS A 49 10.60 -13.72 5.51
C HIS A 49 9.32 -12.92 5.28
N ILE A 50 8.37 -12.96 6.24
CA ILE A 50 7.12 -12.20 6.15
C ILE A 50 7.38 -10.70 6.37
N GLU A 51 8.30 -10.32 7.26
CA GLU A 51 8.74 -8.94 7.46
C GLU A 51 9.36 -8.34 6.19
N ASP A 52 10.29 -9.03 5.55
CA ASP A 52 10.90 -8.58 4.29
C ASP A 52 9.85 -8.42 3.19
N ASP A 53 8.89 -9.35 3.07
CA ASP A 53 7.80 -9.29 2.07
C ASP A 53 6.84 -8.12 2.38
N ARG A 54 6.59 -7.81 3.66
CA ARG A 54 5.80 -6.65 4.10
C ARG A 54 6.50 -5.34 3.74
N ASP A 55 7.77 -5.19 4.09
CA ASP A 55 8.53 -3.96 3.88
C ASP A 55 8.72 -3.66 2.39
N TYR A 56 9.02 -4.70 1.61
CA TYR A 56 9.06 -4.60 0.15
C TYR A 56 7.74 -4.07 -0.41
N ARG A 57 6.60 -4.63 0.02
CA ARG A 57 5.27 -4.18 -0.44
C ARG A 57 4.93 -2.78 0.04
N ALA A 58 5.28 -2.40 1.26
CA ALA A 58 5.05 -1.06 1.79
C ALA A 58 5.78 0.00 0.96
N HIS A 59 7.02 -0.29 0.57
CA HIS A 59 7.80 0.61 -0.28
C HIS A 59 7.22 0.70 -1.70
N VAL A 60 6.84 -0.43 -2.30
CA VAL A 60 6.21 -0.46 -3.63
C VAL A 60 4.87 0.27 -3.62
N TYR A 61 4.01 0.02 -2.63
CA TYR A 61 2.74 0.72 -2.45
C TYR A 61 2.92 2.24 -2.40
N LYS A 62 3.85 2.75 -1.58
CA LYS A 62 4.13 4.19 -1.47
C LYS A 62 4.53 4.81 -2.81
N LYS A 63 5.31 4.10 -3.63
CA LYS A 63 5.67 4.56 -4.98
C LYS A 63 4.44 4.66 -5.88
N TYR A 64 3.61 3.63 -5.92
CA TYR A 64 2.38 3.65 -6.72
C TYR A 64 1.41 4.74 -6.26
N GLN A 65 1.21 4.90 -4.95
CA GLN A 65 0.33 5.93 -4.40
C GLN A 65 0.81 7.34 -4.76
N ARG A 66 2.12 7.60 -4.73
CA ARG A 66 2.68 8.89 -5.18
C ARG A 66 2.39 9.14 -6.65
N VAL A 67 2.59 8.14 -7.52
CA VAL A 67 2.33 8.27 -8.96
C VAL A 67 0.86 8.52 -9.24
N VAL A 68 -0.04 7.78 -8.57
CA VAL A 68 -1.50 7.97 -8.70
C VAL A 68 -1.91 9.35 -8.20
N GLY A 69 -1.42 9.77 -7.03
CA GLY A 69 -1.72 11.08 -6.46
C GLY A 69 -1.28 12.24 -7.36
N THR A 70 -0.09 12.16 -7.96
CA THR A 70 0.38 13.17 -8.92
C THR A 70 -0.45 13.17 -10.20
N ALA A 71 -0.81 12.00 -10.73
CA ALA A 71 -1.62 11.89 -11.94
C ALA A 71 -3.03 12.45 -11.73
N ASP A 72 -3.65 12.18 -10.58
CA ASP A 72 -4.96 12.70 -10.23
C ASP A 72 -4.90 14.22 -10.02
N PHE A 73 -3.90 14.74 -9.32
CA PHE A 73 -3.70 16.18 -9.16
C PHE A 73 -3.55 16.91 -10.50
N ILE A 74 -2.72 16.37 -11.41
CA ILE A 74 -2.55 16.95 -12.75
C ILE A 74 -3.86 16.91 -13.52
N SER A 75 -4.59 15.79 -13.48
CA SER A 75 -5.86 15.64 -14.20
C SER A 75 -6.91 16.61 -13.64
N THR A 76 -7.02 16.75 -12.32
CA THR A 76 -7.90 17.72 -11.68
C THR A 76 -7.54 19.15 -12.07
N ALA A 77 -6.26 19.52 -11.99
CA ALA A 77 -5.80 20.85 -12.39
C ALA A 77 -6.13 21.16 -13.86
N LEU A 78 -5.90 20.18 -14.74
CA LEU A 78 -6.17 20.29 -16.17
C LEU A 78 -7.68 20.43 -16.47
N ILE A 79 -8.53 19.71 -15.73
CA ILE A 79 -9.99 19.86 -15.81
C ILE A 79 -10.42 21.24 -15.31
N THR A 80 -9.88 21.73 -14.20
CA THR A 80 -10.20 23.06 -13.67
C THR A 80 -9.82 24.16 -14.65
N ILE A 81 -8.63 24.07 -15.26
CA ILE A 81 -8.17 25.03 -16.28
C ILE A 81 -9.09 24.99 -17.50
N SER A 82 -9.44 23.80 -18.01
CA SER A 82 -10.30 23.68 -19.18
C SER A 82 -11.73 24.18 -18.92
N MET A 83 -12.29 23.99 -17.73
CA MET A 83 -13.58 24.58 -17.34
C MET A 83 -13.53 26.11 -17.29
N GLY A 84 -12.46 26.70 -16.75
CA GLY A 84 -12.27 28.16 -16.74
C GLY A 84 -12.05 28.74 -18.15
N LEU A 85 -11.43 27.97 -19.04
CA LEU A 85 -11.21 28.37 -20.42
C LEU A 85 -12.52 28.32 -21.24
N ASN A 86 -13.36 27.31 -21.02
CA ASN A 86 -14.66 27.19 -21.69
C ASN A 86 -15.64 28.31 -21.29
N THR A 87 -15.67 28.73 -20.02
CA THR A 87 -16.53 29.84 -19.60
C THR A 87 -16.11 31.17 -20.22
N ALA A 88 -14.81 31.41 -20.39
CA ALA A 88 -14.29 32.56 -21.13
C ALA A 88 -14.55 32.45 -22.64
N GLY A 89 -14.43 31.27 -23.23
CA GLY A 89 -14.65 31.02 -24.66
C GLY A 89 -16.09 31.27 -25.12
N CYS A 90 -17.10 30.90 -24.33
CA CYS A 90 -18.49 31.22 -24.63
C CYS A 90 -18.77 32.73 -24.74
N GLY A 91 -18.01 33.57 -24.03
CA GLY A 91 -18.10 35.03 -24.12
C GLY A 91 -17.45 35.62 -25.38
N LEU A 92 -16.51 34.89 -25.99
CA LEU A 92 -15.86 35.28 -27.25
C LEU A 92 -16.64 34.81 -28.49
N LEU A 93 -17.40 33.72 -28.36
CA LEU A 93 -18.29 33.21 -29.44
C LEU A 93 -19.49 34.13 -29.71
N THR A 94 -19.93 34.92 -28.73
CA THR A 94 -21.01 35.90 -28.91
C THR A 94 -20.56 37.17 -29.63
N THR A 95 -19.25 37.41 -29.72
CA THR A 95 -18.66 38.48 -30.53
C THR A 95 -18.36 37.95 -31.93
N VAL A 96 -19.14 38.40 -32.91
CA VAL A 96 -19.26 37.95 -34.32
C VAL A 96 -17.99 38.18 -35.18
N VAL A 97 -16.79 38.26 -34.58
CA VAL A 97 -15.56 38.55 -35.32
C VAL A 97 -14.74 37.27 -35.50
N ASP A 98 -14.66 36.82 -36.74
CA ASP A 98 -13.89 35.67 -37.26
C ASP A 98 -12.46 35.59 -36.69
N THR A 99 -12.29 34.89 -35.56
CA THR A 99 -10.98 34.85 -34.90
C THR A 99 -10.38 33.44 -34.94
N PRO A 100 -9.16 33.25 -35.50
CA PRO A 100 -8.43 31.96 -35.49
C PRO A 100 -8.07 31.47 -34.07
N ILE A 101 -8.26 32.31 -33.05
CA ILE A 101 -8.06 32.00 -31.63
C ILE A 101 -9.06 30.93 -31.15
N ILE A 102 -10.29 30.91 -31.67
CA ILE A 102 -11.34 29.95 -31.27
C ILE A 102 -10.95 28.52 -31.69
N ILE A 103 -10.44 28.35 -32.90
CA ILE A 103 -9.97 27.05 -33.42
C ILE A 103 -8.81 26.53 -32.55
N GLY A 104 -7.88 27.41 -32.16
CA GLY A 104 -6.79 27.05 -31.24
C GLY A 104 -7.29 26.59 -29.86
N LEU A 105 -8.31 27.27 -29.31
CA LEU A 105 -8.93 26.92 -28.03
C LEU A 105 -9.64 25.56 -28.07
N GLU A 106 -10.41 25.29 -29.11
CA GLU A 106 -11.11 24.00 -29.27
C GLU A 106 -10.15 22.83 -29.45
N CYS A 107 -9.08 23.00 -30.23
CA CYS A 107 -8.04 21.98 -30.38
C CYS A 107 -7.36 21.64 -29.05
N VAL A 108 -7.07 22.64 -28.21
CA VAL A 108 -6.48 22.44 -26.87
C VAL A 108 -7.47 21.74 -25.94
N ALA A 109 -8.75 22.12 -25.96
CA ALA A 109 -9.79 21.50 -25.14
C ALA A 109 -9.99 20.01 -25.49
N LEU A 110 -10.03 19.68 -26.79
CA LEU A 110 -10.14 18.29 -27.26
C LEU A 110 -8.92 17.45 -26.87
N GLY A 111 -7.70 17.99 -27.04
CA GLY A 111 -6.46 17.30 -26.65
C GLY A 111 -6.39 17.05 -25.14
N CYS A 112 -6.78 18.03 -24.35
CA CYS A 112 -6.89 17.97 -22.90
C CYS A 112 -7.89 16.90 -22.42
N GLY A 113 -9.06 16.80 -23.07
CA GLY A 113 -10.06 15.79 -22.78
C GLY A 113 -9.56 14.37 -23.04
N ALA A 114 -8.88 14.14 -24.17
CA ALA A 114 -8.30 12.84 -24.51
C ALA A 114 -7.20 12.41 -23.52
N LEU A 115 -6.33 13.35 -23.11
CA LEU A 115 -5.28 13.10 -22.14
C LEU A 115 -5.84 12.75 -20.75
N SER A 116 -6.92 13.43 -20.34
CA SER A 116 -7.58 13.18 -19.05
C SER A 116 -8.18 11.78 -18.98
N LEU A 117 -8.81 11.31 -20.06
CA LEU A 117 -9.32 9.94 -20.15
C LEU A 117 -8.17 8.92 -20.08
N ALA A 118 -7.11 9.12 -20.86
CA ALA A 118 -5.95 8.22 -20.83
C ALA A 118 -5.30 8.17 -19.44
N SER A 119 -5.12 9.33 -18.80
CA SER A 119 -4.59 9.47 -17.44
C SER A 119 -5.44 8.70 -16.43
N SER A 120 -6.78 8.85 -16.49
CA SER A 120 -7.71 8.17 -15.59
C SER A 120 -7.67 6.64 -15.74
N PHE A 121 -7.56 6.13 -16.98
CA PHE A 121 -7.39 4.69 -17.20
C PHE A 121 -6.09 4.15 -16.60
N ILE A 122 -5.00 4.91 -16.74
CA ILE A 122 -3.70 4.55 -16.17
C ILE A 122 -3.75 4.62 -14.64
N SER A 123 -4.29 5.70 -14.07
CA SER A 123 -4.40 5.89 -12.62
C SER A 123 -5.25 4.81 -11.96
N ARG A 124 -6.36 4.40 -12.60
CA ARG A 124 -7.20 3.30 -12.14
C ARG A 124 -6.47 1.96 -12.10
N LYS A 125 -5.72 1.61 -13.17
CA LYS A 125 -4.91 0.38 -13.19
C LYS A 125 -3.78 0.40 -12.16
N LEU A 126 -3.14 1.55 -11.98
CA LEU A 126 -2.09 1.74 -10.96
C LEU A 126 -2.68 1.66 -9.54
N SER A 127 -3.88 2.18 -9.32
CA SER A 127 -4.61 2.10 -8.05
C SER A 127 -4.98 0.66 -7.69
N VAL A 128 -5.46 -0.14 -8.64
CA VAL A 128 -5.71 -1.59 -8.44
C VAL A 128 -4.43 -2.34 -8.05
N LYS A 129 -3.30 -2.02 -8.69
CA LYS A 129 -1.99 -2.57 -8.31
C LYS A 129 -1.54 -2.10 -6.92
N ALA A 130 -1.76 -0.83 -6.58
CA ALA A 130 -1.44 -0.29 -5.26
C ALA A 130 -2.27 -1.02 -4.18
N LYS A 131 -3.58 -1.13 -4.38
CA LYS A 131 -4.50 -1.81 -3.46
C LYS A 131 -4.08 -3.26 -3.19
N LYS A 132 -3.65 -3.99 -4.23
CA LYS A 132 -3.07 -5.34 -4.05
C LYS A 132 -1.89 -5.35 -3.08
N HIS A 133 -0.96 -4.42 -3.22
CA HIS A 133 0.21 -4.35 -2.35
C HIS A 133 -0.16 -3.97 -0.91
N ASP A 134 -1.14 -3.08 -0.74
CA ASP A 134 -1.66 -2.69 0.56
C ASP A 134 -2.40 -3.83 1.27
N GLU A 135 -3.30 -4.51 0.57
CA GLU A 135 -4.04 -5.67 1.12
C GLU A 135 -3.09 -6.76 1.61
N ILE A 136 -2.02 -7.05 0.85
CA ILE A 136 -1.06 -8.09 1.27
C ILE A 136 -0.14 -7.59 2.38
N ARG A 137 0.16 -6.29 2.44
CA ARG A 137 0.88 -5.69 3.57
C ARG A 137 0.07 -5.80 4.86
N VAL A 138 -1.20 -5.40 4.83
CA VAL A 138 -2.10 -5.50 5.99
C VAL A 138 -2.24 -6.95 6.43
N LEU A 139 -2.38 -7.87 5.48
CA LEU A 139 -2.41 -9.29 5.77
C LEU A 139 -1.11 -9.77 6.46
N ALA A 140 0.05 -9.36 5.95
CA ALA A 140 1.34 -9.69 6.57
C ALA A 140 1.45 -9.10 7.99
N ASP A 141 1.00 -7.86 8.20
CA ASP A 141 0.95 -7.19 9.50
C ASP A 141 0.11 -7.97 10.52
N CYS A 142 -1.10 -8.39 10.13
CA CYS A 142 -1.97 -9.20 11.00
C CYS A 142 -1.33 -10.55 11.36
N LYS A 143 -0.70 -11.22 10.39
CA LYS A 143 -0.08 -12.54 10.59
C LYS A 143 1.20 -12.47 11.42
N LEU A 144 2.03 -11.44 11.20
CA LEU A 144 3.19 -11.17 12.05
C LEU A 144 2.81 -10.89 13.49
N ASN A 145 1.71 -10.14 13.72
CA ASN A 145 1.23 -9.88 15.07
C ASN A 145 0.71 -11.16 15.76
N SER A 146 0.05 -12.05 15.01
CA SER A 146 -0.36 -13.38 15.51
C SER A 146 0.87 -14.20 15.93
N ILE A 147 1.87 -14.31 15.05
CA ILE A 147 3.12 -15.03 15.32
C ILE A 147 3.87 -14.42 16.50
N ALA A 148 3.94 -13.08 16.60
CA ALA A 148 4.56 -12.40 17.73
C ALA A 148 3.84 -12.69 19.05
N GLY A 149 2.51 -12.79 19.03
CA GLY A 149 1.71 -13.23 20.17
C GLY A 149 2.04 -14.65 20.61
N LEU A 150 2.09 -15.59 19.66
CA LEU A 150 2.45 -17.00 19.92
C LEU A 150 3.87 -17.13 20.47
N VAL A 151 4.84 -16.44 19.88
CA VAL A 151 6.23 -16.43 20.35
C VAL A 151 6.34 -15.80 21.74
N SER A 152 5.57 -14.74 22.03
CA SER A 152 5.59 -14.10 23.34
C SER A 152 4.99 -15.01 24.43
N ALA A 153 3.94 -15.76 24.11
CA ALA A 153 3.36 -16.75 25.01
C ALA A 153 4.36 -17.88 25.32
N ALA A 154 4.97 -18.46 24.28
CA ALA A 154 5.94 -19.54 24.46
C ALA A 154 7.23 -19.08 25.20
N LEU A 155 7.61 -17.81 25.09
CA LEU A 155 8.73 -17.23 25.85
C LEU A 155 8.41 -17.06 27.35
N VAL A 156 7.13 -16.92 27.73
CA VAL A 156 6.71 -16.89 29.14
C VAL A 156 6.79 -18.29 29.75
N ASP A 157 6.39 -19.31 28.98
CA ASP A 157 6.41 -20.72 29.41
C ASP A 157 7.81 -21.35 29.30
N GLY A 158 8.76 -20.64 28.70
CA GLY A 158 10.17 -21.02 28.59
C GLY A 158 10.44 -22.15 27.59
N GLN A 159 9.42 -22.63 26.89
CA GLN A 159 9.48 -23.72 25.92
C GLN A 159 8.44 -23.49 24.80
N ILE A 160 8.79 -23.83 23.55
CA ILE A 160 7.84 -23.86 22.43
C ILE A 160 7.30 -25.28 22.28
N SER A 161 6.00 -25.46 22.53
CA SER A 161 5.28 -26.71 22.30
C SER A 161 5.25 -27.10 20.82
N ASP A 162 5.09 -28.40 20.55
CA ASP A 162 4.85 -28.92 19.19
C ASP A 162 3.61 -28.31 18.54
N GLU A 163 2.56 -28.11 19.33
CA GLU A 163 1.31 -27.52 18.85
C GLU A 163 1.50 -26.04 18.48
N GLU A 164 2.26 -25.29 19.27
CA GLU A 164 2.55 -23.87 19.00
C GLU A 164 3.41 -23.70 17.75
N PHE A 165 4.41 -24.57 17.57
CA PHE A 165 5.25 -24.57 16.38
C PHE A 165 4.44 -24.91 15.11
N LEU A 166 3.57 -25.93 15.18
CA LEU A 166 2.67 -26.27 14.08
C LEU A 166 1.69 -25.14 13.78
N THR A 167 1.20 -24.44 14.80
CA THR A 167 0.31 -23.29 14.64
C THR A 167 1.01 -22.13 13.90
N VAL A 168 2.28 -21.86 14.20
CA VAL A 168 3.07 -20.84 13.48
C VAL A 168 3.27 -21.23 12.01
N ILE A 169 3.53 -22.51 11.72
CA ILE A 169 3.66 -23.01 10.35
C ILE A 169 2.32 -22.88 9.60
N ASP A 170 1.21 -23.26 10.23
CA ASP A 170 -0.12 -23.14 9.63
C ASP A 170 -0.48 -21.67 9.34
N GLU A 171 -0.17 -20.76 10.26
CA GLU A 171 -0.38 -19.32 10.09
C GLU A 171 0.40 -18.76 8.89
N ALA A 172 1.64 -19.23 8.68
CA ALA A 172 2.46 -18.86 7.52
C ALA A 172 1.97 -19.48 6.20
N ASN A 173 1.50 -20.72 6.23
CA ASN A 173 0.88 -21.37 5.06
C ASN A 173 -0.42 -20.65 4.67
N LYS A 174 -1.24 -20.29 5.66
CA LYS A 174 -2.45 -19.50 5.48
C LYS A 174 -2.16 -18.11 4.91
N TYR A 175 -1.06 -17.47 5.34
CA TYR A 175 -0.57 -16.25 4.70
C TYR A 175 -0.25 -16.45 3.22
N ALA A 176 0.47 -17.52 2.86
CA ALA A 176 0.80 -17.82 1.46
C ALA A 176 -0.44 -18.07 0.60
N GLN A 177 -1.43 -18.80 1.12
CA GLN A 177 -2.71 -19.04 0.46
C GLN A 177 -3.49 -17.73 0.22
N MET A 178 -3.68 -16.94 1.28
CA MET A 178 -4.41 -15.66 1.20
C MET A 178 -3.69 -14.66 0.28
N LYS A 179 -2.34 -14.67 0.26
CA LYS A 179 -1.55 -13.89 -0.71
C LYS A 179 -1.84 -14.31 -2.15
N ALA A 180 -1.92 -15.62 -2.43
CA ALA A 180 -2.24 -16.13 -3.75
C ALA A 180 -3.66 -15.71 -4.19
N GLU A 181 -4.63 -15.75 -3.27
CA GLU A 181 -6.00 -15.29 -3.53
C GLU A 181 -6.05 -13.80 -3.87
N VAL A 182 -5.35 -12.94 -3.12
CA VAL A 182 -5.30 -11.50 -3.41
C VAL A 182 -4.65 -11.25 -4.78
N VAL A 183 -3.60 -11.99 -5.13
CA VAL A 183 -2.95 -11.91 -6.45
C VAL A 183 -3.93 -12.32 -7.56
N ALA A 184 -4.63 -13.45 -7.39
CA ALA A 184 -5.58 -13.97 -8.37
C ALA A 184 -6.78 -13.03 -8.56
N ARG A 185 -7.36 -12.54 -7.46
CA ARG A 185 -8.44 -11.55 -7.48
C ARG A 185 -8.04 -10.29 -8.23
N THR A 186 -6.86 -9.76 -7.94
CA THR A 186 -6.35 -8.56 -8.63
C THR A 186 -6.16 -8.80 -10.13
N ALA A 187 -5.62 -9.97 -10.51
CA ALA A 187 -5.46 -10.34 -11.91
C ALA A 187 -6.81 -10.46 -12.64
N ALA A 188 -7.82 -11.03 -11.98
CA ALA A 188 -9.18 -11.09 -12.51
C ALA A 188 -9.78 -9.70 -12.73
N THR A 189 -9.62 -8.77 -11.76
CA THR A 189 -10.08 -7.38 -11.89
C THR A 189 -9.43 -6.67 -13.08
N LEU A 190 -8.10 -6.75 -13.22
CA LEU A 190 -7.38 -6.13 -14.33
C LEU A 190 -7.78 -6.72 -15.69
N THR A 191 -8.05 -8.04 -15.73
CA THR A 191 -8.51 -8.73 -16.94
C THR A 191 -9.92 -8.29 -17.32
N ALA A 192 -10.84 -8.19 -16.35
CA ALA A 192 -12.20 -7.70 -16.57
C ALA A 192 -12.20 -6.25 -17.07
N GLU A 193 -11.41 -5.37 -16.46
CA GLU A 193 -11.27 -3.99 -16.91
C GLU A 193 -10.70 -3.90 -18.34
N THR A 194 -9.72 -4.76 -18.67
CA THR A 194 -9.15 -4.80 -20.02
C THR A 194 -10.17 -5.30 -21.05
N LYS A 195 -10.95 -6.32 -20.73
CA LYS A 195 -12.06 -6.81 -21.58
C LYS A 195 -13.11 -5.72 -21.82
N LEU A 196 -13.53 -5.02 -20.78
CA LEU A 196 -14.47 -3.90 -20.90
C LEU A 196 -13.92 -2.79 -21.80
N SER A 197 -12.64 -2.45 -21.65
CA SER A 197 -12.00 -1.43 -22.51
C SER A 197 -11.96 -1.82 -23.99
N LEU A 198 -11.74 -3.11 -24.30
CA LEU A 198 -11.75 -3.64 -25.66
C LEU A 198 -13.15 -3.61 -26.27
N ILE A 199 -14.17 -3.99 -25.51
CA ILE A 199 -15.58 -3.94 -25.93
C ILE A 199 -15.98 -2.48 -26.23
N GLN A 200 -15.60 -1.55 -25.36
CA GLN A 200 -15.92 -0.14 -25.52
C GLN A 200 -15.19 0.47 -26.73
N LYS A 201 -13.92 0.08 -26.95
CA LYS A 201 -13.16 0.46 -28.14
C LYS A 201 -13.82 -0.05 -29.43
N GLY A 202 -14.17 -1.33 -29.49
CA GLY A 202 -14.89 -1.91 -30.64
C GLY A 202 -16.24 -1.23 -30.89
N ARG A 203 -16.98 -0.87 -29.83
CA ARG A 203 -18.22 -0.10 -29.95
C ARG A 203 -18.00 1.29 -30.54
N ASN A 204 -16.93 1.97 -30.12
CA ASN A 204 -16.62 3.31 -30.60
C ASN A 204 -16.14 3.29 -32.05
N GLU A 205 -15.35 2.30 -32.45
CA GLU A 205 -14.91 2.09 -33.84
C GLU A 205 -16.10 1.76 -34.77
N ALA A 206 -17.03 0.92 -34.31
CA ALA A 206 -18.27 0.65 -35.03
C ALA A 206 -19.13 1.92 -35.20
N ARG A 207 -19.24 2.75 -34.16
CA ARG A 207 -19.95 4.03 -34.25
C ARG A 207 -19.28 5.01 -35.20
N ALA A 208 -17.95 5.11 -35.15
CA ALA A 208 -17.17 5.97 -36.03
C ALA A 208 -17.33 5.56 -37.50
N SER A 209 -17.25 4.26 -37.80
CA SER A 209 -17.43 3.75 -39.17
C SER A 209 -18.86 3.92 -39.70
N ILE A 210 -19.89 3.83 -38.85
CA ILE A 210 -21.27 4.15 -39.24
C ILE A 210 -21.42 5.65 -39.52
N MET A 211 -20.87 6.50 -38.66
CA MET A 211 -20.92 7.96 -38.83
C MET A 211 -20.16 8.41 -40.08
N GLU A 212 -19.00 7.80 -40.38
CA GLU A 212 -18.26 8.03 -41.62
C GLU A 212 -19.11 7.68 -42.84
N LYS A 213 -19.77 6.51 -42.83
CA LYS A 213 -20.67 6.10 -43.91
C LYS A 213 -21.87 7.02 -44.09
N LEU A 214 -22.46 7.51 -43.00
CA LEU A 214 -23.56 8.47 -43.04
C LEU A 214 -23.10 9.85 -43.57
N SER A 215 -21.89 10.29 -43.24
CA SER A 215 -21.34 11.56 -43.73
C SER A 215 -20.94 11.55 -45.20
N LYS A 216 -20.69 10.37 -45.77
CA LYS A 216 -20.35 10.15 -47.18
C LYS A 216 -21.54 9.72 -48.04
N SER A 217 -22.73 9.60 -47.45
CA SER A 217 -23.97 9.31 -48.20
C SER A 217 -24.56 10.62 -48.72
N PRO A 218 -24.81 10.77 -50.04
CA PRO A 218 -25.37 11.97 -50.66
C PRO A 218 -26.82 12.23 -50.24
#